data_AF-A0A5K1HFA3-F1
#
_entry.id   AF-A0A5K1HFA3-F1
#
_cell.length_a   1.000
_cell.length_b   1.000
_cell.length_c   1.000
_cell.angle_alpha   90.00
_cell.angle_beta   90.00
_cell.angle_gamma   90.00
#
_symmetry.space_group_name_H-M   'P 1'
#
loop_
_entity.id
_entity.type
_entity.pdbx_description
1 polymer ?
#
loop_
_entity_poly.entity_id
_entity_poly.type
_entity_poly.pdbx_seq_one_letter_code
_entity_poly.pdbx_strand_id
1 'polypeptide(L)'
;STSIERPPADQVLQVINQRVTKKILDMIGEIAAWEDVTEDEYEEELEEDSEEIALMDEEELNKKKEAAKEKLLKERKERYDKFYEEFGKAIKLGILEDKTNRKKLASLSRWHSTKSKDGLTSFDEYIKRMKSVQDQIYFFSGEDRAVLEKSPLVVGLARKGTKFSSAMILSTNTSSTCSESTKE
;
A
#
# COMPACT_ATOMS: atom_id res chain seq x y z
N SER A 1 -29.09 43.13 -3.15
CA SER A 1 -28.75 42.17 -4.21
C SER A 1 -27.27 41.85 -4.10
N THR A 2 -26.93 40.71 -3.50
CA THR A 2 -25.54 40.25 -3.45
C THR A 2 -25.21 39.64 -4.81
N SER A 3 -24.46 40.39 -5.61
CA SER A 3 -23.91 39.90 -6.89
C SER A 3 -22.97 38.74 -6.57
N ILE A 4 -23.40 37.52 -6.89
CA ILE A 4 -22.52 36.34 -6.84
C ILE A 4 -21.62 36.47 -8.06
N GLU A 5 -20.41 36.98 -7.88
CA GLU A 5 -19.40 36.97 -8.92
C GLU A 5 -19.13 35.51 -9.32
N ARG A 6 -19.40 35.20 -10.59
CA ARG A 6 -19.14 33.87 -11.13
C ARG A 6 -17.62 33.67 -11.13
N PRO A 7 -17.09 32.59 -10.53
CA PRO A 7 -15.66 32.37 -10.46
C PRO A 7 -15.06 32.27 -11.88
N PRO A 8 -13.81 32.71 -12.08
CA PRO A 8 -13.07 32.55 -13.32
C PRO A 8 -13.05 31.08 -13.78
N ALA A 9 -13.09 30.84 -15.09
CA ALA A 9 -13.09 29.49 -15.66
C ALA A 9 -11.93 28.62 -15.13
N ASP A 10 -10.76 29.21 -14.91
CA ASP A 10 -9.59 28.54 -14.35
C ASP A 10 -9.81 28.03 -12.93
N GLN A 11 -10.54 28.77 -12.08
CA GLN A 11 -10.86 28.32 -10.72
C GLN A 11 -11.84 27.14 -10.75
N VAL A 12 -12.81 27.16 -11.68
CA VAL A 12 -13.73 26.04 -11.85
C VAL A 12 -12.99 24.78 -12.28
N LEU A 13 -12.05 24.89 -13.23
CA LEU A 13 -11.24 23.76 -13.68
C LEU A 13 -10.33 23.22 -12.57
N GLN A 14 -9.72 24.09 -11.76
CA GLN A 14 -8.92 23.68 -10.60
C GLN A 14 -9.75 22.90 -9.58
N VAL A 15 -10.97 23.37 -9.27
CA VAL A 15 -11.87 22.69 -8.32
C VAL A 15 -12.32 21.33 -8.88
N ILE A 16 -12.60 21.25 -10.18
CA ILE A 16 -12.94 19.98 -10.84
C ILE A 16 -11.76 19.01 -10.73
N ASN A 17 -10.55 19.44 -11.10
CA ASN A 17 -9.36 18.60 -11.03
C ASN A 17 -9.12 18.09 -9.61
N GLN A 18 -9.18 18.96 -8.59
CA GLN A 18 -9.02 18.54 -7.20
C GLN A 18 -10.05 17.48 -6.77
N ARG A 19 -11.32 17.65 -7.16
CA ARG A 19 -12.38 16.68 -6.81
C ARG A 19 -12.21 15.35 -7.52
N VAL A 20 -11.85 15.39 -8.80
CA VAL A 20 -11.57 14.19 -9.60
C VAL A 20 -10.37 13.45 -9.03
N THR A 21 -9.26 14.15 -8.78
CA THR A 21 -8.05 13.57 -8.17
C THR A 21 -8.37 12.93 -6.82
N LYS A 22 -9.13 13.63 -5.96
CA LYS A 22 -9.52 13.07 -4.67
C LYS A 22 -10.32 11.78 -4.82
N LYS A 23 -11.31 11.76 -5.71
CA LYS A 23 -12.15 10.57 -5.95
C LYS A 23 -11.34 9.41 -6.53
N ILE A 24 -10.43 9.68 -7.46
CA ILE A 24 -9.52 8.66 -8.00
C ILE A 24 -8.63 8.09 -6.89
N LEU A 25 -8.06 8.96 -6.04
CA LEU A 25 -7.23 8.51 -4.92
C LEU A 25 -8.02 7.69 -3.89
N ASP A 26 -9.27 8.07 -3.63
CA ASP A 26 -10.14 7.32 -2.72
C ASP A 26 -10.47 5.93 -3.33
N MET A 27 -10.81 5.85 -4.62
CA MET A 27 -11.02 4.59 -5.33
C MET A 27 -9.77 3.70 -5.34
N ILE A 28 -8.59 4.27 -5.58
CA ILE A 28 -7.32 3.51 -5.53
C ILE A 28 -7.04 3.06 -4.09
N GLY A 29 -7.38 3.88 -3.10
CA GLY A 29 -7.32 3.56 -1.67
C GLY A 29 -8.13 2.31 -1.32
N GLU A 30 -9.36 2.22 -1.81
CA GLU A 30 -10.22 1.05 -1.63
C GLU A 30 -9.61 -0.22 -2.24
N ILE A 31 -9.03 -0.12 -3.44
CA ILE A 31 -8.34 -1.26 -4.08
C ILE A 31 -7.08 -1.65 -3.29
N ALA A 32 -6.41 -0.68 -2.68
CA ALA A 32 -5.19 -0.89 -1.90
C ALA A 32 -5.46 -1.49 -0.51
N ALA A 33 -6.65 -1.28 0.04
CA ALA A 33 -7.13 -1.88 1.29
C ALA A 33 -7.62 -3.32 1.08
N TRP A 34 -6.92 -4.09 0.26
CA TRP A 34 -7.30 -5.47 -0.09
C TRP A 34 -7.30 -6.42 1.12
N GLU A 35 -6.58 -6.08 2.21
CA GLU A 35 -6.51 -6.86 3.45
C GLU A 35 -7.81 -6.77 4.28
N ASP A 36 -8.60 -5.72 4.09
CA ASP A 36 -9.82 -5.46 4.85
C ASP A 36 -11.02 -6.13 4.15
N VAL A 37 -11.05 -7.47 4.18
CA VAL A 37 -12.24 -8.24 3.76
C VAL A 37 -13.21 -8.35 4.93
N THR A 38 -14.41 -7.81 4.77
CA THR A 38 -15.45 -7.87 5.82
C THR A 38 -16.13 -9.23 5.86
N GLU A 39 -16.76 -9.55 6.98
CA GLU A 39 -17.47 -10.82 7.16
C GLU A 39 -18.56 -11.04 6.12
N ASP A 40 -19.33 -9.99 5.86
CA ASP A 40 -20.39 -10.00 4.85
C ASP A 40 -19.85 -10.29 3.42
N GLU A 41 -18.62 -9.88 3.08
CA GLU A 41 -18.07 -10.03 1.71
C GLU A 41 -17.72 -11.47 1.36
N TYR A 42 -17.21 -12.26 2.32
CA TYR A 42 -16.90 -13.68 2.09
C TYR A 42 -18.07 -14.61 2.40
N GLU A 43 -19.08 -14.14 3.13
CA GLU A 43 -20.32 -14.87 3.33
C GLU A 43 -21.19 -14.86 2.06
N GLU A 44 -21.25 -13.76 1.32
CA GLU A 44 -21.94 -13.69 0.01
C GLU A 44 -21.36 -14.68 -1.01
N GLU A 45 -20.04 -14.93 -1.00
CA GLU A 45 -19.42 -15.91 -1.90
C GLU A 45 -19.72 -17.37 -1.49
N LEU A 46 -20.19 -17.59 -0.26
CA LEU A 46 -20.62 -18.90 0.24
C LEU A 46 -22.11 -19.16 -0.01
N GLU A 47 -22.91 -18.15 -0.35
CA GLU A 47 -24.37 -18.30 -0.53
C GLU A 47 -24.77 -19.21 -1.70
N GLU A 48 -23.85 -19.50 -2.63
CA GLU A 48 -24.11 -20.41 -3.76
C GLU A 48 -24.38 -21.87 -3.31
N ASP A 49 -24.02 -22.26 -2.07
CA ASP A 49 -24.18 -23.62 -1.50
C ASP A 49 -25.23 -23.69 -0.35
N SER A 50 -26.27 -22.85 -0.38
CA SER A 50 -27.18 -22.64 0.77
C SER A 50 -27.83 -23.90 1.39
N GLU A 51 -28.04 -24.98 0.62
CA GLU A 51 -28.58 -26.26 1.13
C GLU A 51 -27.50 -27.16 1.78
N GLU A 52 -26.25 -27.05 1.34
CA GLU A 52 -25.14 -27.86 1.86
C GLU A 52 -24.59 -27.26 3.16
N ILE A 53 -24.48 -25.92 3.22
CA ILE A 53 -23.97 -25.17 4.38
C ILE A 53 -24.82 -25.37 5.64
N ALA A 54 -26.14 -25.49 5.50
CA ALA A 54 -27.06 -25.66 6.62
C ALA A 54 -26.90 -27.02 7.33
N LEU A 55 -26.26 -28.01 6.68
CA LEU A 55 -26.05 -29.35 7.19
C LEU A 55 -24.60 -29.58 7.66
N MET A 56 -23.71 -28.60 7.49
CA MET A 56 -22.29 -28.70 7.86
C MET A 56 -22.09 -28.44 9.36
N ASP A 57 -21.17 -29.16 9.97
CA ASP A 57 -20.72 -28.89 11.34
C ASP A 57 -20.00 -27.52 11.41
N GLU A 58 -20.06 -26.84 12.56
CA GLU A 58 -19.45 -25.51 12.76
C GLU A 58 -17.97 -25.46 12.39
N GLU A 59 -17.24 -26.56 12.60
CA GLU A 59 -15.82 -26.68 12.24
C GLU A 59 -15.60 -26.69 10.72
N GLU A 60 -16.44 -27.41 9.97
CA GLU A 60 -16.36 -27.47 8.51
C GLU A 60 -16.81 -26.14 7.88
N LEU A 61 -17.82 -25.50 8.47
CA LEU A 61 -18.26 -24.16 8.08
C LEU A 61 -17.15 -23.13 8.25
N ASN A 62 -16.48 -23.11 9.42
CA ASN A 62 -15.34 -22.21 9.66
C ASN A 62 -14.19 -22.47 8.68
N LYS A 63 -13.95 -23.72 8.31
CA LYS A 63 -12.94 -24.07 7.31
C LYS A 63 -13.31 -23.59 5.91
N LYS A 64 -14.58 -23.69 5.50
CA LYS A 64 -15.07 -23.09 4.24
C LYS A 64 -14.95 -21.56 4.26
N LYS A 65 -15.33 -20.90 5.37
CA LYS A 65 -15.20 -19.44 5.55
C LYS A 65 -13.76 -18.95 5.40
N GLU A 66 -12.82 -19.59 6.09
CA GLU A 66 -11.40 -19.25 5.97
C GLU A 66 -10.88 -19.47 4.54
N ALA A 67 -11.31 -20.54 3.87
CA ALA A 67 -10.92 -20.81 2.48
C ALA A 67 -11.47 -19.76 1.48
N ALA A 68 -12.73 -19.35 1.63
CA ALA A 68 -13.35 -18.30 0.81
C ALA A 68 -12.64 -16.96 1.03
N LYS A 69 -12.37 -16.60 2.29
CA LYS A 69 -11.61 -15.41 2.65
C LYS A 69 -10.19 -15.43 2.05
N GLU A 70 -9.47 -16.54 2.14
CA GLU A 70 -8.12 -16.66 1.58
C GLU A 70 -8.13 -16.49 0.05
N LYS A 71 -9.12 -17.06 -0.63
CA LYS A 71 -9.32 -16.90 -2.08
C LYS A 71 -9.53 -15.44 -2.46
N LEU A 72 -10.45 -14.74 -1.79
CA LEU A 72 -10.71 -13.31 -2.01
C LEU A 72 -9.47 -12.44 -1.77
N LEU A 73 -8.75 -12.69 -0.68
CA LEU A 73 -7.51 -11.98 -0.36
C LEU A 73 -6.48 -12.15 -1.48
N LYS A 74 -6.32 -13.36 -1.99
CA LYS A 74 -5.39 -13.64 -3.09
C LYS A 74 -5.79 -12.91 -4.37
N GLU A 75 -7.07 -12.96 -4.75
CA GLU A 75 -7.55 -12.29 -5.96
C GLU A 75 -7.42 -10.76 -5.87
N ARG A 76 -7.79 -10.17 -4.72
CA ARG A 76 -7.64 -8.72 -4.49
C ARG A 76 -6.17 -8.31 -4.47
N LYS A 77 -5.30 -9.11 -3.86
CA LYS A 77 -3.85 -8.87 -3.87
C LYS A 77 -3.28 -8.90 -5.28
N GLU A 78 -3.60 -9.92 -6.08
CA GLU A 78 -3.15 -10.02 -7.47
C GLU A 78 -3.63 -8.83 -8.32
N ARG A 79 -4.85 -8.35 -8.09
CA ARG A 79 -5.38 -7.15 -8.74
C ARG A 79 -4.56 -5.90 -8.37
N TYR A 80 -4.25 -5.74 -7.10
CA TYR A 80 -3.45 -4.60 -6.64
C TYR A 80 -1.99 -4.69 -7.13
N ASP A 81 -1.39 -5.88 -7.15
CA ASP A 81 -0.02 -6.08 -7.63
C ASP A 81 0.10 -5.71 -9.12
N LYS A 82 -0.87 -6.10 -9.96
CA LYS A 82 -0.95 -5.67 -11.37
C LYS A 82 -1.08 -4.16 -11.50
N PHE A 83 -1.97 -3.56 -10.70
CA PHE A 83 -2.12 -2.10 -10.67
C PHE A 83 -0.80 -1.41 -10.29
N TYR A 84 -0.10 -1.93 -9.28
CA TYR A 84 1.15 -1.34 -8.83
C TYR A 84 2.31 -1.53 -9.82
N GLU A 85 2.32 -2.63 -10.57
CA GLU A 85 3.29 -2.86 -11.65
C GLU A 85 3.17 -1.79 -12.75
N GLU A 86 1.95 -1.44 -13.14
CA GLU A 86 1.68 -0.45 -14.19
C GLU A 86 1.82 0.99 -13.67
N PHE A 87 1.25 1.31 -12.50
CA PHE A 87 1.10 2.68 -12.00
C PHE A 87 2.07 3.06 -10.86
N GLY A 88 2.87 2.12 -10.35
CA GLY A 88 3.76 2.38 -9.21
C GLY A 88 4.78 3.49 -9.45
N LYS A 89 5.26 3.67 -10.69
CA LYS A 89 6.13 4.80 -11.05
C LYS A 89 5.39 6.14 -10.97
N ALA A 90 4.16 6.19 -11.45
CA ALA A 90 3.32 7.39 -11.41
C ALA A 90 2.97 7.78 -9.98
N ILE A 91 2.68 6.82 -9.11
CA ILE A 91 2.43 7.06 -7.68
C ILE A 91 3.66 7.71 -7.03
N LYS A 92 4.87 7.17 -7.29
CA LYS A 92 6.11 7.72 -6.73
C LYS A 92 6.40 9.15 -7.20
N LEU A 93 6.10 9.48 -8.45
CA LEU A 93 6.18 10.85 -8.97
C LEU A 93 5.13 11.76 -8.34
N GLY A 94 3.91 11.27 -8.16
CA GLY A 94 2.85 12.01 -7.47
C GLY A 94 3.21 12.41 -6.04
N ILE A 95 3.93 11.56 -5.29
CA ILE A 95 4.42 11.87 -3.93
C ILE A 95 5.36 13.09 -3.94
N LEU A 96 6.15 13.25 -5.00
CA LEU A 96 7.11 14.33 -5.17
C LEU A 96 6.41 15.65 -5.58
N GLU A 97 5.49 15.58 -6.53
CA GLU A 97 4.86 16.75 -7.14
C GLU A 97 3.63 17.26 -6.36
N ASP A 98 2.80 16.36 -5.83
CA ASP A 98 1.55 16.72 -5.14
C ASP A 98 1.71 16.69 -3.61
N LYS A 99 2.11 17.84 -3.06
CA LYS A 99 2.25 18.01 -1.60
C LYS A 99 0.92 17.84 -0.84
N THR A 100 -0.22 18.11 -1.47
CA THR A 100 -1.53 18.09 -0.80
C THR A 100 -1.97 16.66 -0.56
N ASN A 101 -1.79 15.79 -1.55
CA ASN A 101 -2.19 14.39 -1.49
C ASN A 101 -1.05 13.43 -1.12
N ARG A 102 0.16 13.96 -0.84
CA ARG A 102 1.37 13.20 -0.49
C ARG A 102 1.11 12.08 0.52
N LYS A 103 0.38 12.34 1.60
CA LYS A 103 0.08 11.35 2.65
C LYS A 103 -0.69 10.14 2.11
N LYS A 104 -1.71 10.38 1.28
CA LYS A 104 -2.50 9.31 0.65
C LYS A 104 -1.68 8.55 -0.39
N LEU A 105 -0.89 9.25 -1.20
CA LEU A 105 -0.02 8.61 -2.18
C LEU A 105 1.08 7.78 -1.51
N ALA A 106 1.58 8.22 -0.36
CA ALA A 106 2.57 7.47 0.42
C ALA A 106 2.00 6.16 0.96
N SER A 107 0.76 6.11 1.46
CA SER A 107 0.14 4.84 1.91
C SER A 107 -0.08 3.85 0.75
N LEU A 108 -0.29 4.37 -0.46
CA LEU A 108 -0.40 3.58 -1.70
C LEU A 108 0.97 3.12 -2.24
N SER A 109 2.08 3.59 -1.68
CA SER A 109 3.39 3.17 -2.16
C SER A 109 3.78 1.79 -1.61
N ARG A 110 4.58 1.07 -2.40
CA ARG A 110 5.15 -0.23 -2.03
C ARG A 110 6.66 -0.25 -2.28
N TRP A 111 7.38 -0.86 -1.36
CA TRP A 111 8.85 -0.82 -1.29
C TRP A 111 9.43 -2.22 -1.13
N HIS A 112 10.67 -2.39 -1.58
CA HIS A 112 11.44 -3.56 -1.20
C HIS A 112 11.95 -3.39 0.23
N SER A 113 12.11 -4.50 0.95
CA SER A 113 12.56 -4.51 2.33
C SER A 113 13.58 -5.61 2.54
N THR A 114 14.54 -5.38 3.42
CA THR A 114 15.60 -6.37 3.72
C THR A 114 15.07 -7.71 4.23
N LYS A 115 13.87 -7.72 4.81
CA LYS A 115 13.18 -8.94 5.27
C LYS A 115 12.23 -9.55 4.23
N SER A 116 11.72 -8.76 3.29
CA SER A 116 10.84 -9.23 2.23
C SER A 116 11.64 -9.30 0.93
N LYS A 117 12.39 -10.40 0.75
CA LYS A 117 13.25 -10.59 -0.42
C LYS A 117 12.46 -10.75 -1.71
N ASP A 118 11.30 -11.41 -1.67
CA ASP A 118 10.58 -11.72 -2.91
C ASP A 118 9.32 -10.86 -3.12
N GLY A 119 9.01 -9.97 -2.17
CA GLY A 119 7.78 -9.18 -2.19
C GLY A 119 8.01 -7.69 -1.97
N LEU A 120 7.15 -6.89 -2.58
CA LEU A 120 6.93 -5.50 -2.22
C LEU A 120 6.14 -5.45 -0.91
N THR A 121 6.38 -4.41 -0.10
CA THR A 121 5.71 -4.23 1.19
C THR A 121 5.25 -2.79 1.36
N SER A 122 4.11 -2.60 2.02
CA SER A 122 3.59 -1.29 2.38
C SER A 122 4.33 -0.67 3.57
N PHE A 123 4.14 0.64 3.79
CA PHE A 123 4.61 1.29 5.02
C PHE A 123 3.89 0.74 6.26
N ASP A 124 2.59 0.43 6.16
CA ASP A 124 1.82 -0.09 7.29
C ASP A 124 2.30 -1.48 7.72
N GLU A 125 2.58 -2.37 6.77
CA GLU A 125 3.22 -3.66 7.06
C GLU A 125 4.62 -3.50 7.67
N TYR A 126 5.37 -2.47 7.25
CA TYR A 126 6.67 -2.18 7.85
C TYR A 126 6.50 -1.72 9.30
N ILE A 127 5.56 -0.82 9.58
CA ILE A 127 5.25 -0.30 10.92
C ILE A 127 4.76 -1.43 11.84
N LYS A 128 3.88 -2.32 11.38
CA LYS A 128 3.45 -3.51 12.12
C LYS A 128 4.64 -4.39 12.55
N ARG A 129 5.73 -4.39 11.79
CA ARG A 129 6.97 -5.14 12.08
C ARG A 129 8.02 -4.32 12.83
N MET A 130 7.80 -3.02 13.06
CA MET A 130 8.74 -2.17 13.81
C MET A 130 8.86 -2.67 15.25
N LYS A 131 10.10 -2.66 15.77
CA LYS A 131 10.32 -2.93 17.19
C LYS A 131 9.97 -1.70 18.00
N SER A 132 9.57 -1.88 19.25
CA SER A 132 9.26 -0.79 20.19
C SER A 132 10.40 0.20 20.43
N VAL A 133 11.65 -0.20 20.17
CA VAL A 133 12.85 0.65 20.33
C VAL A 133 13.10 1.52 19.09
N GLN A 134 12.37 1.30 18.00
CA GLN A 134 12.59 1.97 16.73
C GLN A 134 11.53 3.05 16.49
N ASP A 135 11.93 4.32 16.60
CA ASP A 135 11.02 5.48 16.41
C ASP A 135 10.96 6.00 14.96
N GLN A 136 11.85 5.53 14.08
CA GLN A 136 12.03 6.06 12.73
C GLN A 136 12.04 4.94 11.68
N ILE A 137 11.56 5.24 10.48
CA ILE A 137 11.62 4.33 9.33
C ILE A 137 13.01 4.44 8.69
N TYR A 138 13.73 3.32 8.60
CA TYR A 138 15.05 3.28 7.97
C TYR A 138 14.97 2.84 6.51
N PHE A 139 15.70 3.54 5.66
CA PHE A 139 15.77 3.24 4.25
C PHE A 139 17.18 3.44 3.68
N PHE A 140 17.49 2.71 2.62
CA PHE A 140 18.74 2.82 1.87
C PHE A 140 18.44 3.15 0.41
N SER A 141 19.10 4.16 -0.15
CA SER A 141 19.04 4.48 -1.58
C SER A 141 20.26 3.96 -2.32
N GLY A 142 20.07 3.46 -3.54
CA GLY A 142 21.15 3.10 -4.44
C GLY A 142 20.62 2.68 -5.81
N GLU A 143 21.51 2.48 -6.77
CA GLU A 143 21.14 2.21 -8.17
C GLU A 143 20.72 0.76 -8.40
N ASP A 144 21.31 -0.19 -7.67
CA ASP A 144 21.04 -1.61 -7.82
C ASP A 144 20.69 -2.25 -6.48
N ARG A 145 19.54 -2.91 -6.44
CA ARG A 145 19.06 -3.68 -5.30
C ARG A 145 20.04 -4.77 -4.91
N ALA A 146 20.60 -5.51 -5.87
CA ALA A 146 21.51 -6.63 -5.60
C ALA A 146 22.82 -6.14 -4.95
N VAL A 147 23.25 -4.92 -5.27
CA VAL A 147 24.41 -4.27 -4.67
C VAL A 147 24.09 -3.78 -3.25
N LEU A 148 22.91 -3.17 -3.07
CA LEU A 148 22.46 -2.70 -1.75
C LEU A 148 22.31 -3.85 -0.75
N GLU A 149 21.75 -4.99 -1.17
CA GLU A 149 21.59 -6.17 -0.31
C GLU A 149 22.93 -6.75 0.16
N LYS A 150 23.97 -6.64 -0.67
CA LYS A 150 25.35 -7.08 -0.34
C LYS A 150 26.14 -6.01 0.41
N SER A 151 25.59 -4.81 0.59
CA SER A 151 26.28 -3.71 1.26
C SER A 151 26.58 -4.07 2.72
N PRO A 152 27.80 -3.79 3.22
CA PRO A 152 28.16 -3.99 4.63
C PRO A 152 27.18 -3.33 5.62
N LEU A 153 26.54 -2.23 5.20
CA LEU A 153 25.54 -1.51 5.98
C LEU A 153 24.28 -2.37 6.19
N VAL A 154 23.76 -2.96 5.11
CA VAL A 154 22.56 -3.81 5.14
C VAL A 154 22.83 -5.11 5.88
N VAL A 155 23.97 -5.75 5.61
CA VAL A 155 24.40 -6.98 6.30
C VAL A 155 24.63 -6.73 7.79
N GLY A 156 25.24 -5.59 8.14
CA GLY A 156 25.44 -5.16 9.52
C GLY A 156 24.12 -4.90 10.26
N LEU A 157 23.13 -4.34 9.58
CA LEU A 157 21.80 -4.09 10.13
C LEU A 157 21.04 -5.40 10.36
N ALA A 158 21.11 -6.34 9.43
CA ALA A 158 20.54 -7.68 9.57
C ALA A 158 21.16 -8.45 10.74
N ARG A 159 22.49 -8.34 10.95
CA ARG A 159 23.19 -8.95 12.10
C ARG A 159 22.82 -8.30 13.44
N LYS A 160 22.60 -6.99 13.47
CA LYS A 160 22.16 -6.23 14.66
C LYS A 160 20.66 -6.33 14.92
N GLY A 161 20.02 -7.42 14.50
CA GLY A 161 18.58 -7.67 14.57
C GLY A 161 17.95 -7.60 15.96
N THR A 162 18.67 -7.20 17.00
CA THR A 162 18.16 -6.82 18.33
C THR A 162 17.59 -5.40 18.35
N LYS A 163 18.20 -4.41 17.66
CA LYS A 163 17.75 -3.00 17.66
C LYS A 163 16.95 -2.56 16.42
N PHE A 164 17.06 -3.28 15.31
CA PHE A 164 16.42 -2.91 14.04
C PHE A 164 15.52 -4.04 13.54
N SER A 165 14.27 -3.74 13.17
CA SER A 165 13.35 -4.75 12.65
C SER A 165 13.58 -5.03 11.17
N SER A 166 13.76 -4.01 10.32
CA SER A 166 13.95 -4.12 8.88
C SER A 166 14.38 -2.77 8.32
N ALA A 167 14.93 -2.72 7.10
CA ALA A 167 15.12 -1.48 6.36
C ALA A 167 14.48 -1.58 4.97
N MET A 168 13.95 -0.46 4.47
CA MET A 168 13.45 -0.36 3.10
C MET A 168 14.61 -0.11 2.13
N ILE A 169 14.49 -0.65 0.92
CA ILE A 169 15.47 -0.53 -0.16
C ILE A 169 14.84 0.27 -1.30
N LEU A 170 15.50 1.37 -1.67
CA LEU A 170 15.11 2.27 -2.73
C LEU A 170 16.11 2.12 -3.88
N SER A 171 15.74 1.38 -4.92
CA SER A 171 16.65 1.03 -6.02
C SER A 171 16.56 1.95 -7.25
N THR A 172 15.72 2.99 -7.26
CA THR A 172 15.54 3.83 -8.46
C THR A 172 15.89 5.29 -8.19
N ASN A 173 16.39 5.99 -9.22
CA ASN A 173 16.66 7.44 -9.17
C ASN A 173 15.44 8.27 -8.75
N THR A 174 14.22 7.79 -9.01
CA THR A 174 12.98 8.43 -8.55
C THR A 174 12.65 8.15 -7.08
N SER A 175 13.20 7.07 -6.51
CA SER A 175 12.91 6.67 -5.13
C SER A 175 13.68 7.54 -4.14
N SER A 176 14.94 7.90 -4.42
CA SER A 176 15.75 8.74 -3.52
C SER A 176 15.10 10.11 -3.28
N THR A 177 14.68 10.80 -4.34
CA THR A 177 13.99 12.10 -4.25
C THR A 177 12.60 12.01 -3.61
N CYS A 178 11.88 10.91 -3.89
CA CYS A 178 10.61 10.60 -3.24
C CYS A 178 10.77 10.44 -1.72
N SER A 179 11.84 9.78 -1.27
CA SER A 179 12.11 9.56 0.16
C SER A 179 12.44 10.84 0.94
N GLU A 180 13.15 11.78 0.31
CA GLU A 180 13.40 13.10 0.90
C GLU A 180 12.10 13.87 1.07
N SER A 181 11.20 13.78 0.09
CA SER A 181 9.89 14.44 0.14
C SER A 181 8.94 13.83 1.17
N THR A 182 9.09 12.55 1.52
CA THR A 182 8.30 11.89 2.58
C THR A 182 8.81 12.15 4.00
N LYS A 183 9.99 12.75 4.17
CA LYS A 183 10.55 13.13 5.49
C LYS A 183 9.93 14.42 6.05
N GLU A 184 9.38 15.28 5.18
CA GLU A 184 8.61 16.48 5.53
C GLU A 184 7.11 16.18 5.69
#